data_AF-A0A1G7N928-F1
#
_entry.id   AF-A0A1G7N928-F1
#
_cell.length_a   1.000
_cell.length_b   1.000
_cell.length_c   1.000
_cell.angle_alpha   90.00
_cell.angle_beta   90.00
_cell.angle_gamma   90.00
#
_symmetry.space_group_name_H-M   'P 1'
#
loop_
_entity.id
_entity.type
_entity.pdbx_description
1 polymer ?
#
loop_
_entity_poly.entity_id
_entity_poly.type
_entity_poly.pdbx_seq_one_letter_code
_entity_poly.pdbx_strand_id
1 'polypeptide(L)'
;MKASTAPALISALLFPGLGHLALRPRRTVRGMLFLVPAAIAVLYLLRTVLQLASQLADEITSGKLAIDPFVILERVHASGVDNAATNLASAVVFICWIGAAVDVLWLSRKLS
;
A
#
# COMPACT_ATOMS: atom_id res chain seq x y z
N MET A 1 9.14 -31.62 -7.67
CA MET A 1 9.92 -30.37 -7.56
C MET A 1 9.52 -29.72 -6.25
N LYS A 2 10.45 -29.32 -5.37
CA LYS A 2 10.09 -28.66 -4.09
C LYS A 2 9.30 -27.38 -4.40
N ALA A 3 8.16 -27.17 -3.73
CA ALA A 3 7.42 -25.92 -3.84
C ALA A 3 8.36 -24.73 -3.56
N SER A 4 8.56 -23.89 -4.57
CA SER A 4 9.27 -22.62 -4.39
C SER A 4 8.35 -21.66 -3.63
N THR A 5 8.81 -21.18 -2.48
CA THR A 5 8.12 -20.15 -1.67
C THR A 5 8.32 -18.74 -2.21
N ALA A 6 9.19 -18.56 -3.21
CA ALA A 6 9.53 -17.26 -3.77
C ALA A 6 8.31 -16.42 -4.22
N PRO A 7 7.28 -16.97 -4.89
CA PRO A 7 6.09 -16.19 -5.28
C PRO A 7 5.33 -15.65 -4.07
N ALA A 8 5.22 -16.44 -2.99
CA ALA A 8 4.55 -16.01 -1.77
C ALA A 8 5.32 -14.88 -1.08
N LEU A 9 6.65 -14.98 -1.07
CA LEU A 9 7.51 -13.92 -0.53
C LEU A 9 7.39 -12.63 -1.37
N ILE A 10 7.26 -12.71 -2.68
CA ILE A 10 7.06 -11.52 -3.54
C ILE A 10 5.72 -10.83 -3.23
N SER A 11 4.61 -11.58 -3.11
CA SER A 11 3.32 -10.97 -2.71
C SER A 11 3.33 -10.44 -1.28
N ALA A 12 4.06 -11.08 -0.37
CA ALA A 12 4.09 -10.70 1.04
C ALA A 12 5.03 -9.51 1.31
N LEU A 13 6.17 -9.42 0.62
CA LEU A 13 7.21 -8.41 0.90
C LEU A 13 7.19 -7.22 -0.05
N LEU A 14 6.84 -7.41 -1.33
CA LEU A 14 6.93 -6.30 -2.32
C LEU A 14 5.59 -5.58 -2.49
N PHE A 15 4.54 -6.29 -2.89
CA PHE A 15 3.24 -5.67 -3.15
C PHE A 15 2.12 -6.71 -3.29
N PRO A 16 0.88 -6.40 -2.86
CA PRO A 16 -0.27 -7.31 -2.97
C PRO A 16 -0.47 -7.80 -4.42
N GLY A 17 -0.42 -9.11 -4.61
CA GLY A 17 -0.75 -9.75 -5.90
C GLY A 17 0.41 -9.87 -6.90
N LEU A 18 1.59 -9.31 -6.63
CA LEU A 18 2.77 -9.47 -7.51
C LEU A 18 3.26 -10.92 -7.56
N GLY A 19 3.13 -11.67 -6.47
CA GLY A 19 3.48 -13.09 -6.42
C GLY A 19 2.67 -13.95 -7.39
N HIS A 20 1.45 -13.55 -7.73
CA HIS A 20 0.64 -14.24 -8.73
C HIS A 20 1.14 -14.06 -10.16
N LEU A 21 1.92 -13.00 -10.44
CA LEU A 21 2.54 -12.78 -11.75
C LEU A 21 3.67 -13.78 -12.02
N ALA A 22 4.34 -14.25 -10.98
CA ALA A 22 5.37 -15.29 -11.06
C ALA A 22 4.78 -16.71 -11.22
N LEU A 23 3.46 -16.87 -11.10
CA LEU A 23 2.74 -18.13 -11.34
C LEU A 23 2.20 -18.19 -12.78
N ARG A 24 1.84 -19.40 -13.27
CA ARG A 24 1.34 -19.62 -14.65
C ARG A 24 0.25 -18.58 -15.08
N PRO A 25 0.16 -18.24 -16.38
CA PRO A 25 -0.69 -17.15 -16.90
C PRO A 25 -2.17 -17.19 -16.48
N ARG A 26 -2.76 -18.39 -16.34
CA ARG A 26 -4.15 -18.54 -15.89
C ARG A 26 -4.42 -18.09 -14.44
N ARG A 27 -3.37 -17.92 -13.62
CA ARG A 27 -3.46 -17.56 -12.20
C ARG A 27 -3.11 -16.10 -11.94
N THR A 28 -2.51 -15.43 -12.92
CA THR A 28 -2.25 -13.98 -12.97
C THR A 28 -3.53 -13.15 -12.79
N VAL A 29 -4.64 -13.60 -13.36
CA VAL A 29 -5.95 -12.93 -13.26
C VAL A 29 -6.43 -12.84 -11.80
N ARG A 30 -6.16 -13.87 -10.97
CA ARG A 30 -6.50 -13.83 -9.54
C ARG A 30 -5.63 -12.83 -8.78
N GLY A 31 -4.38 -12.63 -9.20
CA GLY A 31 -3.50 -11.60 -8.66
C GLY A 31 -4.02 -10.18 -8.91
N MET A 32 -4.63 -9.94 -10.07
CA MET A 32 -5.19 -8.62 -10.43
C MET A 32 -6.30 -8.18 -9.47
N LEU A 33 -7.05 -9.12 -8.89
CA LEU A 33 -8.09 -8.82 -7.90
C LEU A 33 -7.54 -8.20 -6.62
N PHE A 34 -6.27 -8.43 -6.29
CA PHE A 34 -5.60 -7.81 -5.15
C PHE A 34 -4.74 -6.63 -5.58
N LEU A 35 -4.07 -6.74 -6.72
CA LEU A 35 -3.11 -5.76 -7.21
C LEU A 35 -3.79 -4.45 -7.61
N VAL A 36 -4.87 -4.49 -8.39
CA VAL A 36 -5.55 -3.28 -8.88
C VAL A 36 -6.13 -2.43 -7.74
N PRO A 37 -6.96 -2.96 -6.82
CA PRO A 37 -7.50 -2.16 -5.73
C PRO A 37 -6.40 -1.66 -4.78
N ALA A 38 -5.38 -2.47 -4.49
CA ALA A 38 -4.24 -2.03 -3.70
C ALA A 38 -3.48 -0.89 -4.38
N ALA A 39 -3.26 -0.97 -5.70
CA ALA A 39 -2.56 0.08 -6.46
C ALA A 39 -3.35 1.39 -6.44
N ILE A 40 -4.67 1.34 -6.64
CA ILE A 40 -5.53 2.52 -6.56
C ILE A 40 -5.47 3.14 -5.16
N ALA A 41 -5.59 2.34 -4.10
CA ALA A 41 -5.54 2.82 -2.72
C ALA A 41 -4.17 3.42 -2.36
N VAL A 42 -3.07 2.80 -2.78
CA VAL A 42 -1.71 3.33 -2.59
C VAL A 42 -1.51 4.64 -3.35
N LEU A 43 -1.95 4.72 -4.60
CA LEU A 43 -1.84 5.96 -5.38
C LEU A 43 -2.66 7.09 -4.77
N TYR A 44 -3.83 6.79 -4.21
CA TYR A 44 -4.63 7.75 -3.46
C TYR A 44 -3.88 8.24 -2.22
N LEU A 45 -3.39 7.34 -1.36
CA LEU A 45 -2.63 7.69 -0.16
C LEU A 45 -1.38 8.51 -0.49
N LEU A 46 -0.64 8.10 -1.53
CA LEU A 46 0.56 8.80 -1.97
C LEU A 46 0.25 10.23 -2.42
N ARG A 47 -0.82 10.43 -3.19
CA ARG A 47 -1.27 11.78 -3.59
C ARG A 47 -1.61 12.63 -2.37
N THR A 48 -2.36 12.09 -1.41
CA THR A 48 -2.73 12.81 -0.18
C THR A 48 -1.51 13.23 0.63
N VAL A 49 -0.53 12.33 0.81
CA VAL A 49 0.71 12.63 1.54
C VAL A 49 1.56 13.67 0.80
N LEU A 50 1.71 13.55 -0.51
CA LEU A 50 2.48 14.52 -1.31
C LEU A 50 1.83 15.90 -1.29
N GLN A 51 0.50 15.99 -1.35
CA GLN A 51 -0.22 17.25 -1.22
C GLN A 51 0.01 17.89 0.14
N LEU A 52 -0.12 17.13 1.23
CA LEU A 52 0.15 17.64 2.58
C LEU A 52 1.62 18.09 2.70
N ALA A 53 2.57 17.28 2.23
CA ALA A 53 3.99 17.63 2.28
C ALA A 53 4.30 18.92 1.51
N SER A 54 3.70 19.11 0.33
CA SER A 54 3.85 20.35 -0.44
C SER A 54 3.29 21.57 0.30
N GLN A 55 2.11 21.44 0.92
CA GLN A 55 1.50 22.52 1.71
C GLN A 55 2.37 22.89 2.92
N LEU A 56 2.89 21.89 3.64
CA LEU A 56 3.78 22.13 4.77
C LEU A 56 5.08 22.81 4.32
N ALA A 57 5.65 22.41 3.19
CA ALA A 57 6.85 23.05 2.64
C ALA A 57 6.60 24.53 2.27
N ASP A 58 5.44 24.84 1.67
CA ASP A 58 5.04 26.21 1.36
C ASP A 58 4.81 27.04 2.63
N GLU A 59 4.19 26.45 3.67
CA GLU A 59 3.98 27.11 4.96
C GLU A 59 5.32 27.38 5.68
N ILE A 60 6.28 26.46 5.61
CA ILE A 60 7.62 26.62 6.16
C ILE A 60 8.38 27.74 5.43
N THR A 61 8.43 27.68 4.10
CA THR A 61 9.20 28.65 3.29
C THR A 61 8.60 30.05 3.33
N SER A 62 7.29 30.19 3.51
CA SER A 62 6.62 31.47 3.72
C SER A 62 6.73 32.00 5.17
N GLY A 63 7.35 31.25 6.09
CA GLY A 63 7.50 31.61 7.50
C GLY A 63 6.21 31.49 8.33
N LYS A 64 5.16 30.86 7.77
CA LYS A 64 3.88 30.61 8.48
C LYS A 64 3.97 29.43 9.44
N LEU A 65 4.85 28.47 9.15
CA LEU A 65 5.10 27.30 9.99
C LEU A 65 6.57 27.29 10.42
N ALA A 66 6.82 27.19 11.72
CA ALA A 66 8.17 27.04 12.23
C ALA A 66 8.75 25.68 11.84
N ILE A 67 10.06 25.63 11.56
CA ILE A 67 10.80 24.37 11.35
C ILE A 67 11.07 23.74 12.72
N ASP A 68 9.98 23.29 13.36
CA ASP A 68 9.99 22.60 14.64
C ASP A 68 9.22 21.27 14.50
N PRO A 69 9.81 20.13 14.92
CA PRO A 69 9.17 18.82 14.75
C PRO A 69 7.81 18.68 15.45
N PHE A 70 7.62 19.31 16.62
CA PHE A 70 6.36 19.21 17.36
C PHE A 70 5.26 20.02 16.68
N VAL A 71 5.59 21.24 16.23
CA VAL A 71 4.64 22.10 15.51
C VAL A 71 4.25 21.48 14.16
N ILE A 72 5.19 20.86 13.45
CA ILE A 72 4.90 20.15 12.20
C ILE A 72 3.98 18.95 12.46
N LEU A 73 4.23 18.16 13.52
CA LEU A 73 3.39 17.02 13.87
C LEU A 73 1.96 17.44 14.22
N GLU A 74 1.81 18.52 14.99
CA GLU A 74 0.51 19.10 15.30
C GLU A 74 -0.22 19.55 14.02
N ARG A 75 0.49 20.22 13.11
CA ARG A 75 -0.06 20.67 11.83
C ARG A 75 -0.47 19.51 10.93
N VAL A 76 0.26 18.40 10.95
CA VAL A 76 -0.10 17.14 10.26
C VAL A 76 -1.37 16.56 10.85
N HIS A 77 -1.52 16.46 12.18
CA HIS A 77 -2.75 15.99 12.80
C HIS A 77 -3.95 16.91 12.50
N ALA A 78 -3.73 18.23 12.52
CA ALA A 78 -4.76 19.22 12.20
C ALA A 78 -5.12 19.28 10.70
N SER A 79 -4.33 18.66 9.82
CA SER A 79 -4.57 18.68 8.37
C SER A 79 -5.83 17.93 7.93
N GLY A 80 -6.39 17.08 8.79
CA GLY A 80 -7.51 16.21 8.45
C GLY A 80 -7.14 15.08 7.49
N VAL A 81 -5.84 14.79 7.31
CA VAL A 81 -5.39 13.62 6.53
C VAL A 81 -5.78 12.30 7.21
N ASP A 82 -5.96 12.27 8.53
CA ASP A 82 -6.62 11.15 9.21
C ASP A 82 -8.15 11.30 9.10
N ASN A 83 -8.73 10.71 8.04
CA ASN A 83 -10.15 10.78 7.77
C ASN A 83 -10.68 9.43 7.28
N ALA A 84 -12.00 9.32 7.14
CA ALA A 84 -12.63 8.06 6.76
C ALA A 84 -12.13 7.50 5.41
N ALA A 85 -11.77 8.36 4.46
CA ALA A 85 -11.32 7.93 3.13
C ALA A 85 -9.88 7.40 3.16
N THR A 86 -8.97 8.05 3.88
CA THR A 86 -7.59 7.56 4.07
C THR A 86 -7.54 6.31 4.94
N ASN A 87 -8.42 6.21 5.95
CA ASN A 87 -8.59 5.01 6.75
C ASN A 87 -9.14 3.84 5.93
N LEU A 88 -10.14 4.08 5.08
CA LEU A 88 -10.65 3.07 4.16
C LEU A 88 -9.59 2.62 3.15
N ALA A 89 -8.85 3.55 2.53
CA ALA A 89 -7.78 3.21 1.60
C ALA A 89 -6.70 2.37 2.29
N SER A 90 -6.31 2.73 3.51
CA SER A 90 -5.35 1.96 4.32
C SER A 90 -5.87 0.55 4.60
N ALA A 91 -7.14 0.41 5.01
CA ALA A 91 -7.77 -0.89 5.24
C ALA A 91 -7.80 -1.74 3.96
N VAL A 92 -8.14 -1.16 2.81
CA VAL A 92 -8.12 -1.86 1.50
C VAL A 92 -6.72 -2.39 1.19
N VAL A 93 -5.68 -1.59 1.40
CA VAL A 93 -4.29 -2.04 1.22
C VAL A 93 -4.00 -3.23 2.13
N PHE A 94 -4.28 -3.13 3.42
CA PHE A 94 -4.01 -4.22 4.38
C PHE A 94 -4.78 -5.51 4.04
N ILE A 95 -6.06 -5.40 3.71
CA ILE A 95 -6.89 -6.56 3.34
C ILE A 95 -6.38 -7.21 2.06
N CYS A 96 -6.07 -6.42 1.03
CA CYS A 96 -5.51 -6.93 -0.21
C CYS A 96 -4.15 -7.60 0.01
N TRP A 97 -3.32 -7.04 0.90
CA TRP A 97 -1.99 -7.56 1.20
C TRP A 97 -2.06 -8.92 1.89
N ILE A 98 -2.83 -9.03 2.97
CA ILE A 98 -3.01 -10.28 3.70
C ILE A 98 -3.67 -11.31 2.79
N GLY A 99 -4.72 -10.92 2.07
CA GLY A 99 -5.45 -11.79 1.13
C GLY A 99 -4.54 -12.35 0.03
N ALA A 100 -3.73 -11.49 -0.60
CA ALA A 100 -2.80 -11.91 -1.64
C ALA A 100 -1.71 -12.85 -1.11
N ALA A 101 -1.15 -12.56 0.06
CA ALA A 101 -0.13 -13.42 0.68
C ALA A 101 -0.68 -14.82 0.98
N VAL A 102 -1.87 -14.89 1.60
CA VAL A 102 -2.53 -16.17 1.92
C VAL A 102 -2.93 -16.94 0.65
N ASP A 103 -3.51 -16.28 -0.35
CA ASP A 103 -3.93 -16.95 -1.60
C ASP A 103 -2.71 -17.51 -2.35
N VAL A 104 -1.61 -16.75 -2.50
CA VAL A 104 -0.38 -17.27 -3.15
C VAL A 104 0.22 -18.43 -2.36
N LEU A 105 0.27 -18.37 -1.03
CA LEU A 105 0.76 -19.47 -0.21
C LEU A 105 -0.06 -20.74 -0.43
N TRP A 106 -1.38 -20.62 -0.48
CA TRP A 106 -2.27 -21.76 -0.71
C TRP A 106 -2.12 -22.34 -2.12
N LEU A 107 -2.06 -21.49 -3.15
CA LEU A 107 -1.82 -21.87 -4.54
C LEU A 107 -0.47 -22.56 -4.74
N SER A 108 0.56 -22.11 -4.02
CA SER A 108 1.93 -22.65 -4.09
C SER A 108 2.02 -24.03 -3.43
N ARG A 109 1.27 -24.27 -2.34
CA ARG A 109 1.18 -25.59 -1.68
C ARG A 109 0.45 -26.63 -2.53
N LYS A 110 -0.60 -26.25 -3.27
CA LYS A 110 -1.29 -27.16 -4.21
C LYS A 110 -0.45 -27.57 -5.42
N LEU A 111 0.74 -26.98 -5.62
CA LEU A 111 1.65 -27.27 -6.73
C LEU A 111 2.81 -28.20 -6.32
N SER A 112 2.98 -28.49 -5.03
CA SER A 112 3.99 -29.43 -4.50
C SER A 112 3.43 -30.83 -4.36
#